data_AF-A0A812IT30-F1
#
_entry.id   AF-A0A812IT30-F1
#
_cell.length_a   1.000
_cell.length_b   1.000
_cell.length_c   1.000
_cell.angle_alpha   90.00
_cell.angle_beta   90.00
_cell.angle_gamma   90.00
#
_symmetry.space_group_name_H-M   'P 1'
#
loop_
_entity.id
_entity.type
_entity.pdbx_description
1 polymer ?
#
loop_
_entity_poly.entity_id
_entity_poly.type
_entity_poly.pdbx_seq_one_letter_code
_entity_poly.pdbx_strand_id
1 'polypeptide(L)'
;MLFPMYTVAADVLLQMTKVEPHEKLKAWGMLVDFRDDLGRAAFVSHQWLTQQHPDPEFQQFRVLQDAIERILNSSGSLSLDPATEAVVPTAKPRPVKDFQTKALFFWYDYFSCPQLHDSALFVDRITSRQEQTKAINSIPAYVTRCDFFLALCPVLDCRVEGKVLTPATWSSRGWCRLERVACELSPNSTWIVIRSATSIEAVGTLL
;
A
#
# COMPACT_ATOMS: atom_id res chain seq x y z
N MET A 1 2.40 -18.38 -1.09
CA MET A 1 2.34 -17.33 -2.12
C MET A 1 2.12 -18.02 -3.47
N LEU A 2 1.09 -17.62 -4.22
CA LEU A 2 0.65 -18.27 -5.46
C LEU A 2 1.02 -17.48 -6.73
N PHE A 3 1.48 -16.24 -6.57
CA PHE A 3 1.91 -15.34 -7.65
C PHE A 3 3.10 -14.50 -7.15
N PRO A 4 4.03 -14.06 -8.01
CA PRO A 4 5.17 -13.24 -7.60
C PRO A 4 4.74 -11.90 -7.01
N MET A 5 5.54 -11.38 -6.07
CA MET A 5 5.24 -10.12 -5.41
C MET A 5 5.81 -8.96 -6.23
N TYR A 6 5.03 -8.45 -7.18
CA TYR A 6 5.44 -7.28 -7.95
C TYR A 6 5.30 -5.99 -7.14
N THR A 7 6.31 -5.13 -7.25
CA THR A 7 6.41 -3.86 -6.54
C THR A 7 6.96 -2.76 -7.43
N VAL A 8 6.86 -1.52 -6.99
CA VAL A 8 7.49 -0.35 -7.61
C VAL A 8 8.55 0.22 -6.66
N ALA A 9 9.74 0.52 -7.17
CA ALA A 9 10.81 1.15 -6.37
C ALA A 9 10.45 2.59 -5.99
N ALA A 10 10.98 3.08 -4.86
CA ALA A 10 10.63 4.40 -4.31
C ALA A 10 10.89 5.57 -5.29
N ASP A 11 11.99 5.54 -6.03
CA ASP A 11 12.35 6.55 -7.02
C ASP A 11 11.36 6.59 -8.19
N VAL A 12 10.94 5.42 -8.67
CA VAL A 12 9.88 5.30 -9.68
C VAL A 12 8.54 5.79 -9.12
N LEU A 13 8.17 5.35 -7.92
CA LEU A 13 6.92 5.73 -7.27
C LEU A 13 6.80 7.25 -7.13
N LEU A 14 7.86 7.93 -6.72
CA LEU A 14 7.89 9.39 -6.54
C LEU A 14 7.80 10.19 -7.85
N GLN A 15 8.11 9.56 -9.00
CA GLN A 15 8.02 10.18 -10.32
C GLN A 15 6.69 9.88 -11.04
N MET A 16 5.88 8.95 -10.53
CA MET A 16 4.58 8.64 -11.13
C MET A 16 3.67 9.86 -11.10
N THR A 17 2.93 10.08 -12.20
CA THR A 17 1.92 11.15 -12.31
C THR A 17 0.51 10.60 -12.44
N LYS A 18 0.39 9.27 -12.63
CA LYS A 18 -0.84 8.49 -12.69
C LYS A 18 -0.58 7.10 -12.13
N VAL A 19 -1.59 6.46 -11.54
CA VAL A 19 -1.50 5.04 -11.16
C VAL A 19 -1.87 4.22 -12.39
N GLU A 20 -0.91 3.56 -13.01
CA GLU A 20 -1.16 2.74 -14.19
C GLU A 20 -1.32 1.27 -13.80
N PRO A 21 -2.09 0.46 -14.55
CA PRO A 21 -2.31 -0.95 -14.24
C PRO A 21 -1.02 -1.76 -14.39
N HIS A 22 -1.01 -2.92 -13.75
CA HIS A 22 0.10 -3.87 -13.70
C HIS A 22 0.79 -4.08 -15.05
N GLU A 23 0.02 -4.34 -16.10
CA GLU A 23 0.56 -4.72 -17.40
C GLU A 23 1.29 -3.58 -18.09
N LYS A 24 0.84 -2.34 -17.91
CA LYS A 24 1.56 -1.18 -18.45
C LYS A 24 2.88 -0.97 -17.72
N LEU A 25 2.86 -0.97 -16.38
CA LEU A 25 4.09 -0.81 -15.60
C LEU A 25 5.07 -1.97 -15.84
N LYS A 26 4.56 -3.19 -16.03
CA LYS A 26 5.38 -4.34 -16.41
C LYS A 26 6.02 -4.16 -17.79
N ALA A 27 5.25 -3.73 -18.79
CA ALA A 27 5.75 -3.47 -20.15
C ALA A 27 6.78 -2.33 -20.19
N TRP A 28 6.66 -1.35 -19.31
CA TRP A 28 7.64 -0.26 -19.16
C TRP A 28 8.86 -0.64 -18.30
N GLY A 29 8.93 -1.87 -17.78
CA GLY A 29 10.03 -2.31 -16.91
C GLY A 29 10.06 -1.62 -15.55
N MET A 30 8.93 -1.06 -15.11
CA MET A 30 8.79 -0.34 -13.83
C MET A 30 8.41 -1.25 -12.66
N LEU A 31 7.93 -2.47 -12.94
CA LEU A 31 7.64 -3.46 -11.91
C LEU A 31 8.86 -4.34 -11.61
N VAL A 32 9.09 -4.57 -10.32
CA VAL A 32 10.14 -5.43 -9.78
C VAL A 32 9.50 -6.63 -9.10
N ASP A 33 9.87 -7.84 -9.49
CA ASP A 33 9.59 -9.05 -8.70
C ASP A 33 10.43 -9.00 -7.42
N PHE A 34 9.79 -8.67 -6.31
CA PHE A 34 10.46 -8.33 -5.07
C PHE A 34 11.11 -9.56 -4.42
N ARG A 35 12.36 -9.39 -4.02
CA ARG A 35 13.17 -10.36 -3.28
C ARG A 35 13.80 -9.68 -2.08
N ASP A 36 13.92 -10.40 -0.98
CA ASP A 36 14.29 -9.82 0.32
C ASP A 36 15.75 -9.31 0.34
N ASP A 37 16.57 -9.73 -0.63
CA ASP A 37 17.92 -9.23 -0.88
C ASP A 37 17.95 -7.84 -1.54
N LEU A 38 16.85 -7.39 -2.15
CA LEU A 38 16.78 -6.10 -2.85
C LEU A 38 16.63 -4.91 -1.91
N GLY A 39 16.00 -5.10 -0.74
CA GLY A 39 15.67 -3.98 0.15
C GLY A 39 14.58 -4.31 1.16
N ARG A 40 13.70 -3.34 1.40
CA ARG A 40 12.51 -3.47 2.24
C ARG A 40 11.26 -3.20 1.43
N ALA A 41 10.18 -3.89 1.77
CA ALA A 41 8.89 -3.69 1.10
C ALA A 41 7.87 -3.02 2.03
N ALA A 42 7.04 -2.15 1.46
CA ALA A 42 5.90 -1.53 2.10
C ALA A 42 4.60 -1.96 1.40
N PHE A 43 3.66 -2.49 2.16
CA PHE A 43 2.31 -2.80 1.69
C PHE A 43 1.42 -1.57 1.82
N VAL A 44 0.85 -1.09 0.72
CA VAL A 44 -0.08 0.05 0.74
C VAL A 44 -1.52 -0.45 0.71
N SER A 45 -2.20 -0.37 1.85
CA SER A 45 -3.64 -0.60 1.95
C SER A 45 -4.38 0.71 1.73
N HIS A 46 -5.31 0.75 0.78
CA HIS A 46 -6.06 1.95 0.40
C HIS A 46 -7.48 1.59 -0.05
N GLN A 47 -8.36 2.58 -0.12
CA GLN A 47 -9.72 2.39 -0.59
C GLN A 47 -9.83 2.73 -2.07
N TRP A 48 -10.36 1.81 -2.88
CA TRP A 48 -10.71 2.12 -4.27
C TRP A 48 -11.83 3.16 -4.35
N LEU A 49 -11.60 4.22 -5.13
CA LEU A 49 -12.54 5.31 -5.40
C LEU A 49 -13.65 4.96 -6.39
N THR A 50 -13.40 4.03 -7.30
CA THR A 50 -14.37 3.57 -8.29
C THR A 50 -14.22 2.07 -8.52
N GLN A 51 -15.11 1.47 -9.31
CA GLN A 51 -15.00 0.05 -9.67
C GLN A 51 -13.88 -0.22 -10.68
N GLN A 52 -13.54 0.76 -11.53
CA GLN A 52 -12.60 0.60 -12.63
C GLN A 52 -11.18 1.02 -12.28
N HIS A 53 -11.04 1.98 -11.37
CA HIS A 53 -9.74 2.56 -11.04
C HIS A 53 -9.70 3.00 -9.57
N PRO A 54 -8.61 2.66 -8.84
CA PRO A 54 -8.50 2.94 -7.42
C PRO A 54 -8.41 4.43 -7.09
N ASP A 55 -7.72 5.21 -7.94
CA ASP A 55 -7.46 6.63 -7.71
C ASP A 55 -7.40 7.44 -9.02
N PRO A 56 -8.55 7.65 -9.72
CA PRO A 56 -8.57 8.21 -11.08
C PRO A 56 -7.91 9.58 -11.19
N GLU A 57 -8.06 10.40 -10.15
CA GLU A 57 -7.55 11.77 -10.08
C GLU A 57 -6.18 11.86 -9.39
N PHE A 58 -5.56 10.72 -9.08
CA PHE A 58 -4.23 10.63 -8.45
C PHE A 58 -4.13 11.34 -7.08
N GLN A 59 -5.25 11.50 -6.39
CA GLN A 59 -5.33 12.29 -5.15
C GLN A 59 -4.80 11.51 -3.95
N GLN A 60 -5.18 10.23 -3.82
CA GLN A 60 -4.67 9.38 -2.75
C GLN A 60 -3.17 9.12 -2.94
N PHE A 61 -2.77 8.83 -4.18
CA PHE A 61 -1.41 8.51 -4.52
C PHE A 61 -0.48 9.73 -4.36
N ARG A 62 -0.96 10.95 -4.61
CA ARG A 62 -0.20 12.17 -4.29
C ARG A 62 0.07 12.28 -2.79
N VAL A 63 -0.92 11.99 -1.94
CA VAL A 63 -0.72 11.97 -0.48
C VAL A 63 0.32 10.91 -0.09
N LEU A 64 0.30 9.74 -0.72
CA LEU A 64 1.34 8.73 -0.52
C LEU A 64 2.72 9.26 -0.91
N GLN A 65 2.86 9.86 -2.10
CA GLN A 65 4.13 10.43 -2.55
C GLN A 65 4.67 11.48 -1.58
N ASP A 66 3.84 12.44 -1.17
CA ASP A 66 4.25 13.50 -0.25
C ASP A 66 4.68 12.93 1.12
N ALA A 67 3.97 11.90 1.61
CA ALA A 67 4.31 11.23 2.85
C ALA A 67 5.64 10.48 2.76
N ILE A 68 5.87 9.73 1.68
CA ILE A 68 7.12 9.00 1.46
C ILE A 68 8.28 9.97 1.25
N GLU A 69 8.10 11.04 0.49
CA GLU A 69 9.11 12.09 0.30
C GLU A 69 9.49 12.73 1.64
N ARG A 70 8.51 13.04 2.50
CA ARG A 70 8.78 13.54 3.85
C ARG A 70 9.53 12.51 4.70
N ILE A 71 9.11 11.25 4.69
CA ILE A 71 9.76 10.18 5.46
C ILE A 71 11.23 10.05 5.04
N LEU A 72 11.51 10.05 3.73
CA LEU A 72 12.86 9.85 3.20
C LEU A 72 13.79 11.05 3.44
N ASN A 73 13.24 12.27 3.52
CA ASN A 73 14.02 13.51 3.67
C ASN A 73 14.01 14.09 5.10
N SER A 74 13.41 13.39 6.07
CA SER A 74 13.32 13.86 7.47
C SER A 74 14.24 13.06 8.41
N SER A 75 14.35 13.54 9.65
CA SER A 75 15.03 12.87 10.75
C SER A 75 14.07 12.70 11.92
N GLY A 76 14.36 11.76 12.82
CA GLY A 76 13.54 11.49 14.00
C GLY A 76 12.68 10.24 13.86
N SER A 77 11.43 10.33 14.29
CA SER A 77 10.49 9.20 14.32
C SER A 77 9.08 9.64 13.96
N LEU A 78 8.31 8.74 13.37
CA LEU A 78 6.86 8.84 13.26
C LEU A 78 6.26 8.69 14.66
N SER A 79 5.46 9.67 15.06
CA SER A 79 4.76 9.65 16.35
C SER A 79 3.77 8.51 16.42
N LEU A 80 3.44 8.08 17.65
CA LEU A 80 2.33 7.16 17.87
C LEU A 80 1.00 7.88 17.61
N ASP A 81 -0.03 7.14 17.23
CA ASP A 81 -1.38 7.70 17.28
C ASP A 81 -1.82 7.88 18.75
N PRO A 82 -2.70 8.85 19.06
CA PRO A 82 -3.09 9.15 20.43
C PRO A 82 -3.71 7.97 21.20
N ALA A 83 -4.40 7.06 20.52
CA ALA A 83 -5.01 5.91 21.17
C ALA A 83 -3.94 4.89 21.54
N THR A 84 -3.03 4.55 20.62
CA THR A 84 -1.89 3.66 20.93
C THR A 84 -1.02 4.22 22.04
N GLU A 85 -0.68 5.51 21.98
CA GLU A 85 0.14 6.17 23.02
C GLU A 85 -0.50 6.07 24.41
N ALA A 86 -1.84 6.19 24.50
CA ALA A 86 -2.55 6.14 25.77
C ALA A 86 -2.69 4.73 26.36
N VAL A 87 -2.81 3.69 25.52
CA VAL A 87 -3.23 2.35 25.98
C VAL A 87 -2.17 1.27 25.86
N VAL A 88 -1.07 1.51 25.13
CA VAL A 88 0.00 0.54 24.90
C VAL A 88 1.31 1.06 25.53
N PRO A 89 1.62 0.74 26.79
CA PRO A 89 2.77 1.31 27.49
C PRO A 89 4.14 0.97 26.86
N THR A 90 4.21 -0.13 26.13
CA THR A 90 5.39 -0.63 25.42
C THR A 90 5.59 0.01 24.05
N ALA A 91 4.61 0.80 23.60
CA ALA A 91 4.61 1.45 22.31
C ALA A 91 5.81 2.39 22.14
N LYS A 92 6.45 2.31 20.97
CA LYS A 92 7.54 3.23 20.61
C LYS A 92 7.28 3.90 19.27
N PRO A 93 7.54 5.22 19.16
CA PRO A 93 7.57 5.91 17.87
C PRO A 93 8.44 5.17 16.86
N ARG A 94 8.03 5.15 15.58
CA ARG A 94 8.75 4.41 14.53
C ARG A 94 9.87 5.26 13.94
N PRO A 95 11.15 4.87 14.05
CA PRO A 95 12.25 5.67 13.49
C PRO A 95 12.13 5.83 11.97
N VAL A 96 12.25 7.05 11.45
CA VAL A 96 12.23 7.29 9.98
C VAL A 96 13.43 6.62 9.30
N LYS A 97 14.53 6.43 10.04
CA LYS A 97 15.73 5.72 9.58
C LYS A 97 15.43 4.28 9.13
N ASP A 98 14.38 3.64 9.65
CA ASP A 98 13.98 2.31 9.21
C ASP A 98 13.61 2.31 7.72
N PHE A 99 13.07 3.40 7.21
CA PHE A 99 12.71 3.58 5.80
C PHE A 99 13.91 3.93 4.92
N GLN A 100 14.95 4.52 5.50
CA GLN A 100 16.06 5.13 4.75
C GLN A 100 17.28 4.23 4.60
N THR A 101 17.37 3.16 5.41
CA THR A 101 18.57 2.31 5.50
C THR A 101 18.75 1.35 4.33
N LYS A 102 17.68 1.01 3.62
CA LYS A 102 17.66 0.09 2.49
C LYS A 102 16.77 0.68 1.39
N ALA A 103 16.96 0.21 0.15
CA ALA A 103 16.02 0.53 -0.92
C ALA A 103 14.59 0.13 -0.53
N LEU A 104 13.61 0.98 -0.85
CA LEU A 104 12.21 0.76 -0.56
C LEU A 104 11.44 0.38 -1.82
N PHE A 105 10.56 -0.59 -1.66
CA PHE A 105 9.68 -1.10 -2.71
C PHE A 105 8.24 -1.08 -2.21
N PHE A 106 7.31 -0.69 -3.07
CA PHE A 106 5.91 -0.50 -2.70
C PHE A 106 5.04 -1.50 -3.42
N TRP A 107 4.26 -2.24 -2.64
CA TRP A 107 3.18 -3.06 -3.15
C TRP A 107 1.88 -2.25 -3.10
N TYR A 108 1.17 -2.17 -4.22
CA TYR A 108 -0.11 -1.48 -4.36
C TYR A 108 -0.98 -2.31 -5.32
N ASP A 109 -2.16 -2.73 -4.87
CA ASP A 109 -2.94 -3.77 -5.52
C ASP A 109 -3.15 -3.59 -7.04
N TYR A 110 -3.39 -2.37 -7.51
CA TYR A 110 -3.69 -2.09 -8.91
C TYR A 110 -2.54 -2.35 -9.86
N PHE A 111 -1.31 -2.01 -9.46
CA PHE A 111 -0.12 -2.28 -10.27
C PHE A 111 0.62 -3.55 -9.86
N SER A 112 0.38 -4.06 -8.65
CA SER A 112 1.03 -5.28 -8.16
C SER A 112 0.27 -6.54 -8.56
N CYS A 113 -1.04 -6.45 -8.81
CA CYS A 113 -1.85 -7.55 -9.30
C CYS A 113 -2.24 -7.34 -10.78
N PRO A 114 -2.23 -8.39 -11.61
CA PRO A 114 -2.76 -8.33 -12.96
C PRO A 114 -4.21 -7.83 -12.99
N GLN A 115 -4.53 -6.98 -13.97
CA GLN A 115 -5.85 -6.42 -14.19
C GLN A 115 -6.56 -7.15 -15.32
N LEU A 116 -7.88 -7.29 -15.24
CA LEU A 116 -8.65 -7.90 -16.32
C LEU A 116 -8.68 -6.94 -17.52
N HIS A 117 -7.90 -7.26 -18.55
CA HIS A 117 -7.98 -6.56 -19.82
C HIS A 117 -9.11 -7.08 -20.70
N ASP A 118 -9.60 -6.18 -21.55
CA ASP A 118 -10.47 -6.54 -22.67
C ASP A 118 -9.60 -7.08 -23.84
N SER A 119 -8.91 -8.20 -23.63
CA SER A 119 -8.16 -8.86 -24.72
C SER A 119 -9.14 -9.42 -25.76
N ALA A 120 -8.87 -9.32 -27.05
CA ALA A 120 -9.72 -9.94 -28.08
C ALA A 120 -9.68 -11.48 -28.05
N LEU A 121 -8.63 -12.07 -27.47
CA LEU A 121 -8.42 -13.52 -27.45
C LEU A 121 -8.93 -14.14 -26.14
N PHE A 122 -9.75 -15.18 -26.27
CA PHE A 122 -10.36 -15.88 -25.13
C PHE A 122 -9.33 -16.53 -24.19
N VAL A 123 -8.25 -17.08 -24.73
CA VAL A 123 -7.18 -17.76 -23.96
C VAL A 123 -6.44 -16.76 -23.06
N ASP A 124 -6.17 -15.56 -23.56
CA ASP A 124 -5.52 -14.51 -22.78
C ASP A 124 -6.40 -14.07 -21.60
N ARG A 125 -7.71 -13.90 -21.84
CA ARG A 125 -8.67 -13.55 -20.78
C ARG A 125 -8.70 -14.59 -19.65
N ILE A 126 -8.67 -15.88 -19.98
CA ILE A 126 -8.63 -16.95 -18.99
C ILE A 126 -7.33 -16.87 -18.18
N THR A 127 -6.21 -16.71 -18.86
CA THR A 127 -4.88 -16.67 -18.23
C THR A 127 -4.78 -15.47 -17.29
N SER A 128 -5.11 -14.25 -17.75
CA SER A 128 -5.11 -13.04 -16.91
C SER A 128 -6.02 -13.16 -15.70
N ARG A 129 -7.20 -13.78 -15.85
CA ARG A 129 -8.11 -14.03 -14.71
C ARG A 129 -7.50 -14.99 -13.69
N GLN A 130 -6.83 -16.05 -14.14
CA GLN A 130 -6.16 -16.99 -13.25
C GLN A 130 -4.99 -16.33 -12.51
N GLU A 131 -4.18 -15.53 -13.20
CA GLU A 131 -3.07 -14.80 -12.59
C GLU A 131 -3.55 -13.76 -11.59
N GLN A 132 -4.57 -12.96 -11.94
CA GLN A 132 -5.21 -12.03 -11.01
C GLN A 132 -5.73 -12.77 -9.76
N THR A 133 -6.41 -13.90 -9.94
CA THR A 133 -6.93 -14.70 -8.81
C THR A 133 -5.79 -15.19 -7.91
N LYS A 134 -4.69 -15.68 -8.49
CA LYS A 134 -3.51 -16.10 -7.71
C LYS A 134 -2.86 -14.94 -6.97
N ALA A 135 -2.80 -13.75 -7.57
CA ALA A 135 -2.27 -12.54 -6.95
C ALA A 135 -3.14 -12.08 -5.77
N ILE A 136 -4.46 -12.01 -5.95
CA ILE A 136 -5.42 -11.65 -4.90
C ILE A 136 -5.35 -12.66 -3.74
N ASN A 137 -5.34 -13.96 -4.04
CA ASN A 137 -5.21 -15.00 -3.01
C ASN A 137 -3.85 -14.99 -2.28
N SER A 138 -2.87 -14.25 -2.80
CA SER A 138 -1.55 -14.08 -2.18
C SER A 138 -1.44 -12.83 -1.31
N ILE A 139 -2.46 -11.97 -1.25
CA ILE A 139 -2.44 -10.72 -0.47
C ILE A 139 -1.98 -10.92 0.99
N PRO A 140 -2.51 -11.89 1.77
CA PRO A 140 -2.04 -12.10 3.14
C PRO A 140 -0.54 -12.44 3.22
N ALA A 141 -0.02 -13.17 2.22
CA ALA A 141 1.40 -13.51 2.15
C ALA A 141 2.25 -12.29 1.77
N TYR A 142 1.76 -11.37 0.94
CA TYR A 142 2.43 -10.10 0.65
C TYR A 142 2.49 -9.21 1.88
N VAL A 143 1.37 -9.07 2.61
CA VAL A 143 1.33 -8.33 3.88
C VAL A 143 2.38 -8.85 4.86
N THR A 144 2.44 -10.17 5.06
CA THR A 144 3.40 -10.80 5.98
C THR A 144 4.86 -10.61 5.54
N ARG A 145 5.10 -10.45 4.22
CA ARG A 145 6.44 -10.29 3.65
C ARG A 145 6.94 -8.84 3.67
N CYS A 146 6.04 -7.86 3.77
CA CYS A 146 6.42 -6.46 3.86
C CYS A 146 6.97 -6.12 5.26
N ASP A 147 8.01 -5.26 5.29
CA ASP A 147 8.54 -4.69 6.54
C ASP A 147 7.61 -3.62 7.13
N PHE A 148 6.81 -2.98 6.27
CA PHE A 148 5.92 -1.88 6.61
C PHE A 148 4.52 -2.12 6.06
N PHE A 149 3.51 -1.82 6.87
CA PHE A 149 2.12 -1.72 6.43
C PHE A 149 1.69 -0.26 6.49
N LEU A 150 1.26 0.29 5.37
CA LEU A 150 0.82 1.67 5.22
C LEU A 150 -0.68 1.69 4.93
N ALA A 151 -1.49 2.10 5.91
CA ALA A 151 -2.89 2.43 5.70
C ALA A 151 -2.99 3.86 5.14
N LEU A 152 -3.16 3.96 3.82
CA LEU A 152 -3.39 5.21 3.12
C LEU A 152 -4.88 5.56 3.17
N CYS A 153 -5.25 6.45 4.08
CA CYS A 153 -6.64 6.84 4.32
C CYS A 153 -6.80 8.37 4.46
N PRO A 154 -6.44 9.13 3.41
CA PRO A 154 -6.66 10.57 3.40
C PRO A 154 -8.14 10.92 3.46
N VAL A 155 -8.43 12.15 3.89
CA VAL A 155 -9.78 12.71 3.82
C VAL A 155 -9.96 13.37 2.46
N LEU A 156 -10.69 12.72 1.56
CA LEU A 156 -10.87 13.18 0.18
C LEU A 156 -12.33 13.17 -0.23
N ASP A 157 -12.75 14.20 -0.95
CA ASP A 157 -14.07 14.26 -1.58
C ASP A 157 -14.06 13.48 -2.90
N CYS A 158 -14.64 12.28 -2.89
CA CYS A 158 -14.89 11.51 -4.11
C CYS A 158 -16.19 12.01 -4.76
N ARG A 159 -16.04 13.03 -5.60
CA ARG A 159 -17.16 13.62 -6.35
C ARG A 159 -17.89 12.61 -7.23
N VAL A 160 -17.18 11.61 -7.74
CA VAL A 160 -17.74 10.56 -8.62
C VAL A 160 -18.76 9.70 -7.89
N GLU A 161 -18.48 9.31 -6.65
CA GLU A 161 -19.42 8.50 -5.84
C GLU A 161 -20.29 9.33 -4.89
N GLY A 162 -20.07 10.65 -4.81
CA GLY A 162 -20.75 11.53 -3.86
C GLY A 162 -20.42 11.18 -2.40
N LYS A 163 -19.19 10.73 -2.12
CA LYS A 163 -18.76 10.26 -0.79
C LYS A 163 -17.44 10.89 -0.39
N VAL A 164 -17.27 11.10 0.91
CA VAL A 164 -15.99 11.51 1.50
C VAL A 164 -15.25 10.28 2.01
N LEU A 165 -14.05 10.04 1.49
CA LEU A 165 -13.14 9.04 2.03
C LEU A 165 -12.62 9.51 3.37
N THR A 166 -12.51 8.58 4.31
CA THR A 166 -11.97 8.82 5.65
C THR A 166 -11.33 7.55 6.19
N PRO A 167 -10.56 7.63 7.29
CA PRO A 167 -10.14 6.43 8.02
C PRO A 167 -11.31 5.51 8.41
N ALA A 168 -12.50 6.06 8.68
CA ALA A 168 -13.69 5.28 8.98
C ALA A 168 -14.21 4.51 7.76
N THR A 169 -14.27 5.13 6.57
CA THR A 169 -14.69 4.42 5.36
C THR A 169 -13.68 3.35 4.97
N TRP A 170 -12.38 3.65 5.05
CA TRP A 170 -11.31 2.67 4.82
C TRP A 170 -11.46 1.44 5.73
N SER A 171 -11.60 1.64 7.05
CA SER A 171 -11.73 0.54 8.02
C SER A 171 -13.04 -0.25 7.88
N SER A 172 -14.06 0.30 7.20
CA SER A 172 -15.30 -0.40 6.87
C SER A 172 -15.23 -1.31 5.63
N ARG A 173 -14.16 -1.22 4.83
CA ARG A 173 -14.00 -2.04 3.61
C ARG A 173 -13.53 -3.44 3.96
N GLY A 174 -14.15 -4.46 3.34
CA GLY A 174 -13.82 -5.86 3.59
C GLY A 174 -12.34 -6.19 3.35
N TRP A 175 -11.78 -5.76 2.21
CA TRP A 175 -10.38 -5.97 1.88
C TRP A 175 -9.42 -5.27 2.84
N CYS A 176 -9.64 -3.98 3.13
CA CYS A 176 -8.81 -3.24 4.09
C CYS A 176 -8.82 -3.88 5.50
N ARG A 177 -9.97 -4.41 5.95
CA ARG A 177 -10.02 -5.17 7.21
C ARG A 177 -9.20 -6.44 7.16
N LEU A 178 -9.30 -7.21 6.07
CA LEU A 178 -8.54 -8.45 5.91
C LEU A 178 -7.04 -8.17 5.91
N GLU A 179 -6.61 -7.16 5.16
CA GLU A 179 -5.22 -6.71 5.08
C GLU A 179 -4.69 -6.27 6.45
N ARG A 180 -5.47 -5.44 7.17
CA ARG A 180 -5.13 -5.00 8.52
C ARG A 180 -5.01 -6.17 9.48
N VAL A 181 -5.97 -7.10 9.47
CA VAL A 181 -5.92 -8.30 10.32
C VAL A 181 -4.70 -9.16 9.99
N ALA A 182 -4.36 -9.32 8.70
CA ALA A 182 -3.15 -10.03 8.30
C ALA A 182 -1.88 -9.36 8.85
N CYS A 183 -1.83 -8.02 8.89
CA CYS A 183 -0.73 -7.28 9.51
C CYS A 183 -0.71 -7.45 11.03
N GLU A 184 -1.85 -7.29 11.70
CA GLU A 184 -1.99 -7.39 13.16
C GLU A 184 -1.66 -8.79 13.69
N LEU A 185 -1.88 -9.84 12.89
CA LEU A 185 -1.51 -11.23 13.20
C LEU A 185 -0.07 -11.59 12.81
N SER A 186 0.66 -10.69 12.15
CA SER A 186 2.06 -10.92 11.80
C SER A 186 2.99 -10.64 13.00
N PRO A 187 4.22 -11.18 13.02
CA PRO A 187 5.16 -10.93 14.12
C PRO A 187 5.47 -9.45 14.38
N ASN A 188 5.37 -8.61 13.35
CA ASN A 188 5.46 -7.16 13.48
C ASN A 188 4.09 -6.54 13.22
N SER A 189 3.29 -6.38 14.28
CA SER A 189 1.94 -5.82 14.21
C SER A 189 1.90 -4.30 14.06
N THR A 190 3.06 -3.62 13.97
CA THR A 190 3.10 -2.15 13.81
C THR A 190 2.74 -1.78 12.38
N TRP A 191 1.77 -0.90 12.24
CA TRP A 191 1.33 -0.33 10.96
C TRP A 191 1.31 1.19 11.04
N ILE A 192 1.28 1.86 9.89
CA ILE A 192 1.37 3.32 9.80
C ILE A 192 0.13 3.84 9.10
N VAL A 193 -0.50 4.83 9.70
CA VAL A 193 -1.65 5.54 9.14
C VAL A 193 -1.16 6.81 8.47
N ILE A 194 -1.49 6.97 7.19
CA ILE A 194 -1.18 8.15 6.38
C ILE A 194 -2.50 8.84 6.04
N ARG A 195 -2.75 10.00 6.64
CA ARG A 195 -3.91 10.85 6.33
C ARG A 195 -3.54 12.05 5.47
N SER A 196 -2.29 12.51 5.58
CA SER A 196 -1.71 13.58 4.77
C SER A 196 -0.18 13.50 4.82
N ALA A 197 0.50 14.36 4.07
CA ALA A 197 1.95 14.54 4.16
C ALA A 197 2.44 14.89 5.58
N THR A 198 1.59 15.48 6.42
CA THR A 198 1.95 15.95 7.77
C THR A 198 1.29 15.16 8.89
N SER A 199 0.39 14.22 8.56
CA SER A 199 -0.26 13.31 9.50
C SER A 199 0.09 11.87 9.11
N ILE A 200 1.20 11.42 9.69
CA ILE A 200 1.80 10.09 9.51
C ILE A 200 2.10 9.54 10.90
N GLU A 201 1.36 8.52 11.33
CA GLU A 201 1.39 8.03 12.70
C GLU A 201 1.56 6.51 12.73
N ALA A 202 2.33 6.00 13.69
CA ALA A 202 2.49 4.59 13.94
C ALA A 202 1.40 4.07 14.90
N VAL A 203 0.86 2.91 14.58
CA VAL A 203 -0.23 2.22 15.28
C VAL A 203 0.19 0.77 15.56
N GLY A 204 -0.26 0.18 16.66
CA GLY A 204 -0.13 -1.28 16.87
C GLY A 204 1.28 -1.74 17.28
N THR A 205 1.93 -1.02 18.18
CA THR A 205 3.33 -1.23 18.59
C THR A 205 3.52 -2.30 19.69
N LEU A 206 2.75 -3.39 19.54
CA LEU A 206 2.69 -4.65 20.31
C LEU A 206 2.10 -4.57 21.73
N LEU A 207 1.14 -5.47 22.01
CA LEU A 207 0.70 -5.91 23.35
C LEU A 207 1.82 -6.68 24.07
#